data_AF-A0A8H4A2C3-F1
#
_entry.id   AF-A0A8H4A2C3-F1
#
_cell.length_a   1.000
_cell.length_b   1.000
_cell.length_c   1.000
_cell.angle_alpha   90.00
_cell.angle_beta   90.00
_cell.angle_gamma   90.00
#
_symmetry.space_group_name_H-M   'P 1'
#
loop_
_entity.id
_entity.type
_entity.pdbx_description
1 polymer ?
#
loop_
_entity_poly.entity_id
_entity_poly.type
_entity_poly.pdbx_seq_one_letter_code
_entity_poly.pdbx_strand_id
1 'polypeptide(L)'
;MDKRIGYLKVITGPMFAGKTEELLRHIHRLQRAKKKYLVFKPQIDNRHNTADVISHQNNKTEALIVSSSQKIEKYLHNGVKTIFIDEIQFFSPEIANFLGNLTQQGHQIIVAGLDKNFCGEPFNETIKALLALADYVEKLTAICQVCQKEAPFTQRIINGQPARYHDPLILVGGQKTYEARCGSCYVIQNKANMPNNQPNSLPRSKNTLIIIAGGSGTGKTIVENLLAQDPNIVKLISTTTCPPREGEKDGQDYYFISKETFQAELEKGQFLEHVIYDGNHYGVQGKVVDLILGTQNKHGVIIVDVASFRQIKKYCQEKGYNTTSYWLRAESMEKMVEHMKKRGTSEPKILRRLIIAEKEEKLLQSSTTF
;
A
#
# COMPACT_ATOMS: atom_id res chain seq x y z
N MET A 1 38.12 -17.03 -15.26
CA MET A 1 37.13 -16.17 -15.96
C MET A 1 36.38 -15.41 -14.89
N ASP A 2 36.66 -14.11 -14.75
CA ASP A 2 36.12 -13.30 -13.66
C ASP A 2 34.66 -12.93 -13.97
N LYS A 3 33.72 -13.62 -13.30
CA LYS A 3 32.34 -13.82 -13.76
C LYS A 3 31.29 -13.05 -12.96
N ARG A 4 31.60 -11.82 -12.52
CA ARG A 4 30.61 -10.76 -12.25
C ARG A 4 31.20 -9.37 -12.52
N ILE A 5 30.73 -8.72 -13.58
CA ILE A 5 31.19 -7.36 -13.96
C ILE A 5 30.08 -6.30 -13.77
N GLY A 6 28.81 -6.73 -13.71
CA GLY A 6 27.66 -5.88 -13.44
C GLY A 6 27.34 -5.80 -11.94
N TYR A 7 26.73 -4.70 -11.52
CA TYR A 7 26.29 -4.46 -10.15
C TYR A 7 25.18 -3.42 -10.10
N LEU A 8 24.39 -3.43 -9.04
CA LEU A 8 23.42 -2.39 -8.70
C LEU A 8 23.93 -1.58 -7.51
N LYS A 9 24.14 -0.27 -7.72
CA LYS A 9 24.40 0.71 -6.67
C LYS A 9 23.18 1.62 -6.50
N VAL A 10 22.72 1.77 -5.25
CA VAL A 10 21.63 2.68 -4.88
C VAL A 10 22.22 3.83 -4.05
N ILE A 11 22.10 5.06 -4.56
CA ILE A 11 22.39 6.31 -3.84
C ILE A 11 21.06 6.85 -3.33
N THR A 12 20.91 6.95 -2.01
CA THR A 12 19.61 7.30 -1.41
C THR A 12 19.74 8.22 -0.21
N GLY A 13 18.62 8.71 0.29
CA GLY A 13 18.55 9.70 1.38
C GLY A 13 17.42 10.69 1.16
N PRO A 14 17.23 11.64 2.09
CA PRO A 14 16.18 12.65 1.97
C PRO A 14 16.46 13.66 0.84
N MET A 15 15.52 14.56 0.61
CA MET A 15 15.77 15.73 -0.23
C MET A 15 16.94 16.55 0.34
N PHE A 16 17.68 17.25 -0.52
CA PHE A 16 18.85 18.07 -0.17
C PHE A 16 20.10 17.33 0.34
N ALA A 17 20.08 16.00 0.34
CA ALA A 17 21.22 15.17 0.78
C ALA A 17 22.35 15.05 -0.26
N GLY A 18 22.28 15.73 -1.41
CA GLY A 18 23.33 15.64 -2.43
C GLY A 18 23.24 14.42 -3.36
N LYS A 19 22.08 13.76 -3.46
CA LYS A 19 21.94 12.50 -4.24
C LYS A 19 22.29 12.68 -5.72
N THR A 20 21.75 13.72 -6.33
CA THR A 20 22.00 14.05 -7.74
C THR A 20 23.45 14.50 -7.93
N GLU A 21 24.01 15.26 -7.00
CA GLU A 21 25.43 15.63 -6.98
C GLU A 21 26.33 14.38 -6.95
N GLU A 22 25.95 13.38 -6.14
CA GLU A 22 26.74 12.16 -6.03
C GLU A 22 26.60 11.26 -7.26
N LEU A 23 25.39 11.20 -7.86
CA LEU A 23 25.18 10.60 -9.17
C LEU A 23 26.07 11.27 -10.24
N LEU A 24 26.09 12.60 -10.28
CA LEU A 24 26.93 13.38 -11.20
C LEU A 24 28.43 13.16 -10.95
N ARG A 25 28.87 12.99 -9.70
CA ARG A 25 30.27 12.66 -9.39
C ARG A 25 30.68 11.35 -10.06
N HIS A 26 29.82 10.34 -10.04
CA HIS A 26 30.07 9.08 -10.76
C HIS A 26 30.10 9.28 -12.28
N ILE A 27 29.18 10.06 -12.82
CA ILE A 27 29.13 10.39 -14.26
C ILE A 27 30.42 11.10 -14.71
N HIS A 28 30.86 12.13 -13.98
CA HIS A 28 32.06 12.90 -14.30
C HIS A 28 33.33 12.03 -14.32
N ARG A 29 33.42 11.00 -13.46
CA ARG A 29 34.53 10.04 -13.50
C ARG A 29 34.54 9.25 -14.81
N LEU A 30 33.39 8.82 -15.31
CA LEU A 30 33.28 8.10 -16.58
C LEU A 30 33.53 9.00 -17.79
N GLN A 31 33.08 10.25 -17.75
CA GLN A 31 33.39 11.25 -18.78
C GLN A 31 34.90 11.45 -18.92
N ARG A 32 35.61 11.67 -17.79
CA ARG A 32 37.08 11.79 -17.78
C ARG A 32 37.78 10.54 -18.30
N ALA A 33 37.24 9.36 -17.99
CA ALA A 33 37.73 8.08 -18.49
C ALA A 33 37.26 7.73 -19.92
N LYS A 34 36.52 8.63 -20.59
CA LYS A 34 35.93 8.43 -21.93
C LYS A 34 35.13 7.13 -22.06
N LYS A 35 34.43 6.72 -20.99
CA LYS A 35 33.56 5.53 -20.99
C LYS A 35 32.14 5.91 -21.41
N LYS A 36 31.50 5.03 -22.19
CA LYS A 36 30.10 5.21 -22.62
C LYS A 36 29.14 4.92 -21.46
N TYR A 37 28.18 5.83 -21.26
CA TYR A 37 27.12 5.69 -20.27
C TYR A 37 25.81 6.28 -20.80
N LEU A 38 24.69 5.93 -20.17
CA LEU A 38 23.38 6.54 -20.38
C LEU A 38 22.83 7.05 -19.06
N VAL A 39 22.08 8.16 -19.10
CA VAL A 39 21.43 8.76 -17.94
C VAL A 39 19.94 8.88 -18.23
N PHE A 40 19.10 8.43 -17.30
CA PHE A 40 17.65 8.45 -17.43
C PHE A 40 17.00 9.21 -16.29
N LYS A 41 15.83 9.78 -16.60
CA LYS A 41 14.98 10.49 -15.64
C LYS A 41 13.51 10.16 -15.90
N PRO A 42 12.64 10.01 -14.87
CA PRO A 42 11.23 9.72 -15.07
C PRO A 42 10.49 10.94 -15.65
N GLN A 43 9.52 10.70 -16.52
CA GLN A 43 8.68 11.75 -17.13
C GLN A 43 7.90 12.58 -16.08
N ILE A 44 7.57 12.00 -14.93
CA ILE A 44 6.82 12.66 -13.86
C ILE A 44 7.66 13.77 -13.19
N ASP A 45 9.00 13.69 -13.24
CA ASP A 45 9.84 14.74 -12.66
C ASP A 45 10.06 15.91 -13.63
N ASN A 46 9.11 16.85 -13.61
CA ASN A 46 9.15 18.10 -14.36
C ASN A 46 9.59 19.32 -13.53
N ARG A 47 10.13 19.14 -12.32
CA ARG A 47 10.54 20.25 -11.42
C ARG A 47 11.58 21.18 -12.03
N HIS A 48 12.34 20.66 -13.00
CA HIS A 48 13.26 21.40 -13.84
C HIS A 48 12.86 21.07 -15.28
N ASN A 49 12.26 22.04 -15.97
CA ASN A 49 11.58 21.90 -17.27
C ASN A 49 12.54 21.60 -18.46
N THR A 50 13.62 20.85 -18.21
CA THR A 50 14.76 20.63 -19.09
C THR A 50 15.22 19.18 -18.98
N ALA A 51 15.61 18.56 -20.10
CA ALA A 51 16.15 17.20 -20.18
C ALA A 51 17.53 17.03 -19.49
N ASP A 52 17.90 17.91 -18.57
CA ASP A 52 19.19 17.91 -17.89
C ASP A 52 19.06 17.32 -16.48
N VAL A 53 20.04 16.52 -16.05
CA VAL A 53 20.32 16.27 -14.63
C VAL A 53 21.02 17.51 -14.09
N ILE A 54 20.28 18.31 -13.34
CA ILE A 54 20.76 19.56 -12.76
C ILE A 54 21.00 19.32 -11.26
N SER A 55 22.24 19.48 -10.83
CA SER A 55 22.54 19.66 -9.40
C SER A 55 22.16 21.07 -8.95
N HIS A 56 21.89 21.26 -7.67
CA HIS A 56 21.62 22.59 -7.11
C HIS A 56 22.84 23.53 -7.20
N GLN A 57 23.99 23.05 -7.70
CA GLN A 57 25.26 23.78 -7.86
C GLN A 57 25.69 24.01 -9.33
N ASN A 58 24.76 24.18 -10.28
CA ASN A 58 25.01 24.63 -11.67
C ASN A 58 25.81 23.69 -12.61
N ASN A 59 26.05 22.42 -12.26
CA ASN A 59 26.61 21.42 -13.20
C ASN A 59 25.49 20.59 -13.86
N LYS A 60 25.51 20.48 -15.20
CA LYS A 60 24.47 19.82 -16.02
C LYS A 60 25.01 18.64 -16.82
N THR A 61 24.26 17.54 -16.87
CA THR A 61 24.46 16.42 -17.81
C THR A 61 23.14 16.10 -18.50
N GLU A 62 23.15 15.86 -19.81
CA GLU A 62 21.95 15.48 -20.58
C GLU A 62 21.41 14.12 -20.14
N ALA A 63 20.09 14.03 -19.91
CA ALA A 63 19.37 12.81 -19.53
C ALA A 63 18.17 12.54 -20.43
N LEU A 64 17.96 11.26 -20.69
CA LEU A 64 16.83 10.77 -21.48
C LEU A 64 15.60 10.64 -20.57
N ILE A 65 14.54 11.39 -20.90
CA ILE A 65 13.27 11.32 -20.19
C ILE A 65 12.50 10.08 -20.64
N VAL A 66 12.15 9.21 -19.70
CA VAL A 66 11.44 7.96 -19.96
C VAL A 66 10.24 7.80 -19.03
N SER A 67 9.18 7.16 -19.52
CA SER A 67 7.97 6.88 -18.73
C SER A 67 7.95 5.49 -18.12
N SER A 68 8.84 4.59 -18.57
CA SER A 68 8.84 3.18 -18.14
C SER A 68 10.17 2.48 -18.43
N SER A 69 10.38 1.32 -17.81
CA SER A 69 11.56 0.46 -18.03
C SER A 69 11.67 -0.03 -19.47
N GLN A 70 10.56 -0.31 -20.15
CA GLN A 70 10.58 -0.75 -21.56
C GLN A 70 11.13 0.32 -22.50
N LYS A 71 10.97 1.61 -22.16
CA LYS A 71 11.58 2.70 -22.93
C LYS A 71 13.10 2.75 -22.73
N ILE A 72 13.61 2.42 -21.54
CA ILE A 72 15.06 2.35 -21.26
C ILE A 72 15.71 1.32 -22.18
N GLU A 73 15.09 0.15 -22.32
CA GLU A 73 15.60 -0.96 -23.15
C GLU A 73 15.89 -0.55 -24.60
N LYS A 74 15.06 0.32 -25.19
CA LYS A 74 15.23 0.84 -26.55
C LYS A 74 16.47 1.71 -26.76
N TYR A 75 17.11 2.16 -25.68
CA TYR A 75 18.36 2.93 -25.74
C TYR A 75 19.59 2.07 -25.45
N LEU A 76 19.43 0.80 -25.06
CA LEU A 76 20.52 -0.10 -24.66
C LEU A 76 21.30 -0.69 -25.86
N HIS A 77 21.56 0.13 -26.87
CA HIS A 77 22.36 -0.24 -28.04
C HIS A 77 23.82 0.25 -27.89
N ASN A 78 24.74 -0.24 -28.72
CA ASN A 78 26.07 0.34 -28.96
C ASN A 78 27.12 0.26 -27.83
N GLY A 79 27.12 -0.81 -27.02
CA GLY A 79 28.21 -1.11 -26.09
C GLY A 79 28.26 -0.21 -24.85
N VAL A 80 27.12 0.37 -24.47
CA VAL A 80 26.96 1.09 -23.20
C VAL A 80 27.06 0.09 -22.04
N LYS A 81 27.96 0.38 -21.09
CA LYS A 81 28.18 -0.50 -19.93
C LYS A 81 27.58 0.04 -18.64
N THR A 82 27.51 1.36 -18.48
CA THR A 82 27.00 1.99 -17.26
C THR A 82 25.70 2.74 -17.53
N ILE A 83 24.71 2.55 -16.66
CA ILE A 83 23.41 3.18 -16.74
C ILE A 83 23.15 3.91 -15.43
N PHE A 84 22.77 5.18 -15.54
CA PHE A 84 22.38 6.04 -14.44
C PHE A 84 20.89 6.32 -14.49
N ILE A 85 20.22 6.29 -13.35
CA ILE A 85 18.81 6.67 -13.25
C ILE A 85 18.64 7.60 -12.06
N ASP A 86 18.20 8.83 -12.29
CA ASP A 86 17.84 9.75 -11.21
C ASP A 86 16.35 9.64 -10.88
N GLU A 87 15.99 10.02 -9.66
CA GLU A 87 14.61 10.05 -9.15
C GLU A 87 13.87 8.70 -9.29
N ILE A 88 14.60 7.60 -9.01
CA ILE A 88 14.15 6.23 -9.24
C ILE A 88 12.83 5.89 -8.52
N GLN A 89 12.49 6.60 -7.45
CA GLN A 89 11.25 6.37 -6.71
C GLN A 89 9.97 6.66 -7.52
N PHE A 90 10.05 7.37 -8.66
CA PHE A 90 8.86 7.62 -9.50
C PHE A 90 8.63 6.54 -10.57
N PHE A 91 9.45 5.50 -10.64
CA PHE A 91 9.23 4.35 -11.51
C PHE A 91 8.35 3.29 -10.84
N SER A 92 7.64 2.50 -11.66
CA SER A 92 6.85 1.37 -11.20
C SER A 92 7.73 0.26 -10.61
N PRO A 93 7.19 -0.61 -9.72
CA PRO A 93 7.97 -1.65 -9.05
C PRO A 93 8.69 -2.63 -9.99
N GLU A 94 8.16 -2.81 -11.21
CA GLU A 94 8.74 -3.66 -12.26
C GLU A 94 10.18 -3.26 -12.64
N ILE A 95 10.56 -1.99 -12.43
CA ILE A 95 11.92 -1.53 -12.75
C ILE A 95 12.98 -2.27 -11.94
N ALA A 96 12.68 -2.70 -10.71
CA ALA A 96 13.66 -3.38 -9.86
C ALA A 96 14.12 -4.71 -10.49
N ASN A 97 13.16 -5.51 -10.98
CA ASN A 97 13.45 -6.77 -11.67
C ASN A 97 14.17 -6.52 -13.00
N PHE A 98 13.75 -5.50 -13.75
CA PHE A 98 14.41 -5.12 -15.00
C PHE A 98 15.88 -4.76 -14.80
N LEU A 99 16.20 -3.91 -13.81
CA LEU A 99 17.58 -3.53 -13.50
C LEU A 99 18.39 -4.73 -13.00
N GLY A 100 17.78 -5.61 -12.19
CA GLY A 100 18.38 -6.88 -11.78
C GLY A 100 18.82 -7.71 -12.99
N ASN A 101 17.97 -7.86 -14.00
CA ASN A 101 18.32 -8.58 -15.22
C ASN A 101 19.49 -7.93 -15.99
N LEU A 102 19.54 -6.59 -16.07
CA LEU A 102 20.65 -5.88 -16.69
C LEU A 102 21.98 -6.11 -15.96
N THR A 103 21.97 -6.18 -14.62
CA THR A 103 23.20 -6.49 -13.86
C THR A 103 23.73 -7.89 -14.17
N GLN A 104 22.84 -8.88 -14.35
CA GLN A 104 23.22 -10.24 -14.75
C GLN A 104 23.83 -10.28 -16.16
N GLN A 105 23.41 -9.37 -17.04
CA GLN A 105 24.00 -9.17 -18.37
C GLN A 105 25.32 -8.38 -18.34
N GLY A 106 25.81 -7.98 -17.16
CA GLY A 106 27.10 -7.31 -16.99
C GLY A 106 27.04 -5.78 -17.00
N HIS A 107 25.84 -5.18 -16.97
CA HIS A 107 25.69 -3.73 -16.85
C HIS A 107 25.95 -3.25 -15.42
N GLN A 108 26.55 -2.07 -15.32
CA GLN A 108 26.75 -1.35 -14.06
C GLN A 108 25.61 -0.34 -13.93
N ILE A 109 24.76 -0.54 -12.93
CA ILE A 109 23.56 0.26 -12.71
C ILE A 109 23.77 1.11 -11.46
N ILE A 110 23.62 2.43 -11.61
CA ILE A 110 23.70 3.37 -10.49
C ILE A 110 22.42 4.18 -10.47
N VAL A 111 21.60 3.99 -9.44
CA VAL A 111 20.33 4.70 -9.28
C VAL A 111 20.40 5.68 -8.13
N ALA A 112 19.75 6.83 -8.27
CA ALA A 112 19.55 7.81 -7.22
C ALA A 112 18.07 8.03 -6.96
N GLY A 113 17.69 8.18 -5.68
CA GLY A 113 16.31 8.52 -5.33
C GLY A 113 16.05 8.55 -3.83
N LEU A 114 14.84 8.96 -3.46
CA LEU A 114 14.44 9.08 -2.06
C LEU A 114 14.24 7.70 -1.41
N ASP A 115 14.80 7.49 -0.21
CA ASP A 115 14.56 6.26 0.55
C ASP A 115 13.19 6.29 1.22
N LYS A 116 12.82 7.45 1.75
CA LYS A 116 11.58 7.69 2.48
C LYS A 116 10.70 8.73 1.81
N ASN A 117 9.38 8.55 1.93
CA ASN A 117 8.40 9.59 1.65
C ASN A 117 8.40 10.66 2.76
N PHE A 118 7.59 11.71 2.59
CA PHE A 118 7.50 12.79 3.57
C PHE A 118 6.97 12.32 4.94
N CYS A 119 6.26 11.19 5.02
CA CYS A 119 5.76 10.55 6.23
C CYS A 119 6.82 9.71 6.97
N GLY A 120 8.03 9.61 6.41
CA GLY A 120 9.17 8.93 7.01
C GLY A 120 9.09 7.41 6.84
N GLU A 121 8.27 6.94 5.92
CA GLU A 121 8.12 5.53 5.54
C GLU A 121 8.86 5.26 4.25
N PRO A 122 9.21 3.99 3.92
CA PRO A 122 9.79 3.67 2.62
C PRO A 122 8.97 4.28 1.49
N PHE A 123 9.62 4.95 0.53
CA PHE A 123 8.91 5.78 -0.44
C PHE A 123 7.82 5.02 -1.20
N ASN A 124 8.15 3.82 -1.69
CA ASN A 124 7.24 2.86 -2.30
C ASN A 124 7.90 1.47 -2.42
N GLU A 125 7.20 0.51 -3.03
CA GLU A 125 7.71 -0.85 -3.29
C GLU A 125 8.95 -0.89 -4.17
N THR A 126 9.09 0.03 -5.14
CA THR A 126 10.27 0.16 -5.99
C THR A 126 11.53 0.35 -5.16
N ILE A 127 11.51 1.30 -4.22
CA ILE A 127 12.65 1.59 -3.35
C ILE A 127 12.94 0.44 -2.39
N LYS A 128 11.91 -0.20 -1.83
CA LYS A 128 12.08 -1.39 -0.97
C LYS A 128 12.82 -2.51 -1.70
N ALA A 129 12.37 -2.83 -2.92
CA ALA A 129 12.98 -3.87 -3.74
C ALA A 129 14.42 -3.53 -4.12
N LEU A 130 14.67 -2.30 -4.59
CA LEU A 130 16.01 -1.88 -5.01
C LEU A 130 17.02 -1.91 -3.86
N LEU A 131 16.64 -1.46 -2.66
CA LEU A 131 17.54 -1.51 -1.50
C LEU A 131 17.86 -2.94 -1.07
N ALA A 132 16.92 -3.88 -1.22
CA ALA A 132 17.14 -5.29 -0.91
C ALA A 132 18.00 -6.00 -1.96
N LEU A 133 17.91 -5.58 -3.22
CA LEU A 133 18.63 -6.19 -4.34
C LEU A 133 20.00 -5.57 -4.62
N ALA A 134 20.29 -4.38 -4.07
CA ALA A 134 21.52 -3.65 -4.36
C ALA A 134 22.77 -4.33 -3.81
N ASP A 135 23.82 -4.40 -4.63
CA ASP A 135 25.17 -4.79 -4.19
C ASP A 135 25.81 -3.70 -3.34
N TYR A 136 25.48 -2.43 -3.61
CA TYR A 136 26.00 -1.27 -2.88
C TYR A 136 24.87 -0.30 -2.53
N VAL A 137 24.80 0.12 -1.27
CA VAL A 137 23.87 1.15 -0.81
C VAL A 137 24.67 2.28 -0.19
N GLU A 138 24.53 3.48 -0.76
CA GLU A 138 25.08 4.71 -0.21
C GLU A 138 23.93 5.58 0.28
N LYS A 139 23.79 5.65 1.61
CA LYS A 139 22.70 6.37 2.26
C LYS A 139 23.20 7.72 2.78
N LEU A 140 22.94 8.76 2.00
CA LEU A 140 23.31 10.13 2.30
C LEU A 140 22.37 10.74 3.35
N THR A 141 22.92 11.63 4.16
CA THR A 141 22.16 12.51 5.05
C THR A 141 22.28 13.95 4.54
N ALA A 142 21.28 14.77 4.83
CA ALA A 142 21.33 16.20 4.62
C ALA A 142 21.68 16.91 5.94
N ILE A 143 21.63 18.25 5.95
CA ILE A 143 21.72 19.05 7.18
C ILE A 143 20.32 19.50 7.59
N CYS A 144 19.97 19.30 8.86
CA CYS A 144 18.68 19.70 9.40
C CYS A 144 18.56 21.21 9.39
N GLN A 145 17.52 21.73 8.72
CA GLN A 145 17.30 23.18 8.62
C GLN A 145 16.80 23.82 9.92
N VAL A 146 16.51 23.02 10.95
CA VAL A 146 16.08 23.50 12.28
C VAL A 146 17.24 23.53 13.27
N CYS A 147 17.97 22.42 13.42
CA CYS A 147 19.00 22.27 14.46
C CYS A 147 20.41 22.00 13.94
N GLN A 148 20.61 22.00 12.62
CA GLN A 148 21.91 21.83 11.94
C GLN A 148 22.60 20.47 12.13
N LYS A 149 21.95 19.50 12.78
CA LYS A 149 22.42 18.10 12.86
C LYS A 149 22.14 17.33 11.58
N GLU A 150 22.71 16.14 11.44
CA GLU A 150 22.40 15.23 10.34
C GLU A 150 20.90 14.95 10.21
N ALA A 151 20.40 15.08 8.99
CA ALA A 151 19.00 14.95 8.65
C ALA A 151 18.78 13.76 7.72
N PRO A 152 18.11 12.68 8.20
CA PRO A 152 17.74 11.54 7.37
C PRO A 152 16.27 11.59 6.89
N PHE A 153 15.55 12.70 7.11
CA PHE A 153 14.14 12.85 6.74
C PHE A 153 13.89 14.06 5.84
N THR A 154 12.95 13.88 4.91
CA THR A 154 12.32 14.97 4.15
C THR A 154 11.07 15.40 4.90
N GLN A 155 11.09 16.61 5.46
CA GLN A 155 9.91 17.26 6.02
C GLN A 155 9.15 17.95 4.89
N ARG A 156 7.85 17.72 4.80
CA ARG A 156 6.96 18.52 3.95
C ARG A 156 6.26 19.59 4.77
N ILE A 157 6.23 20.80 4.23
CA ILE A 157 5.58 21.99 4.80
C ILE A 157 4.50 22.46 3.83
N ILE A 158 3.27 22.60 4.32
CA ILE A 158 2.13 23.13 3.58
C ILE A 158 1.61 24.33 4.38
N ASN A 159 1.59 25.51 3.76
CA ASN A 159 1.15 26.76 4.40
C ASN A 159 1.87 27.04 5.74
N GLY A 160 3.18 26.79 5.80
CA GLY A 160 4.01 27.01 6.99
C GLY A 160 3.85 25.96 8.10
N GLN A 161 3.02 24.92 7.89
CA GLN A 161 2.79 23.86 8.86
C GLN A 161 3.28 22.50 8.34
N PRO A 162 3.76 21.59 9.22
CA PRO A 162 4.10 20.23 8.82
C PRO A 162 2.90 19.53 8.16
N ALA A 163 3.14 18.86 7.04
CA ALA A 163 2.11 18.09 6.33
C ALA A 163 1.49 17.00 7.22
N ARG A 164 0.24 16.65 6.90
CA ARG A 164 -0.49 15.58 7.57
C ARG A 164 -0.09 14.24 6.97
N TYR A 165 -0.11 13.19 7.77
CA TYR A 165 0.28 11.85 7.35
C TYR A 165 -0.46 11.34 6.09
N HIS A 166 -1.73 11.71 5.93
CA HIS A 166 -2.57 11.29 4.79
C HIS A 166 -2.56 12.27 3.59
N ASP A 167 -1.70 13.28 3.59
CA ASP A 167 -1.59 14.17 2.42
C ASP A 167 -1.05 13.38 1.21
N PRO A 168 -1.49 13.69 -0.03
CA PRO A 168 -1.08 12.94 -1.22
C PRO A 168 0.45 12.80 -1.34
N LEU A 169 0.95 11.59 -1.55
CA LEU A 169 2.39 11.26 -1.57
C LEU A 169 3.19 12.15 -2.53
N ILE A 170 2.65 12.34 -3.74
CA ILE A 170 3.27 13.11 -4.80
C ILE A 170 2.65 14.50 -4.80
N LEU A 171 3.47 15.50 -4.48
CA LEU A 171 3.16 16.90 -4.74
C LEU A 171 4.36 17.54 -5.41
N VAL A 172 4.17 17.93 -6.66
CA VAL A 172 5.17 18.70 -7.39
C VAL A 172 5.11 20.14 -6.85
N GLY A 173 6.08 20.51 -6.02
CA GLY A 173 6.17 21.83 -5.39
C GLY A 173 7.62 22.32 -5.31
N GLY A 174 7.82 23.63 -5.36
CA GLY A 174 9.14 24.28 -5.31
C GLY A 174 9.80 24.24 -3.92
N GLN A 175 10.98 24.85 -3.79
CA GLN A 175 11.84 24.80 -2.59
C GLN A 175 11.17 25.18 -1.25
N LYS A 176 10.04 25.89 -1.26
CA LYS A 176 9.31 26.27 -0.03
C LYS A 176 8.43 25.16 0.56
N THR A 177 8.28 24.03 -0.14
CA THR A 177 7.39 22.94 0.25
C THR A 177 8.10 21.82 1.01
N TYR A 178 9.43 21.71 0.90
CA TYR A 178 10.18 20.61 1.48
C TYR A 178 11.49 21.11 2.11
N GLU A 179 11.85 20.53 3.25
CA GLU A 179 13.11 20.80 3.94
C GLU A 179 13.67 19.51 4.57
N ALA A 180 14.98 19.46 4.81
CA ALA A 180 15.59 18.33 5.49
C ALA A 180 15.52 18.48 7.01
N ARG A 181 15.15 17.41 7.73
CA ARG A 181 15.11 17.40 9.21
C ARG A 181 15.75 16.15 9.82
N CYS A 182 16.34 16.34 11.00
CA CYS A 182 16.80 15.24 11.86
C CYS A 182 15.61 14.56 12.55
N GLY A 183 15.83 13.39 13.16
CA GLY A 183 14.76 12.64 13.83
C GLY A 183 14.05 13.42 14.95
N SER A 184 14.74 14.34 15.63
CA SER A 184 14.14 15.14 16.71
C SER A 184 13.32 16.34 16.23
N CYS A 185 13.64 16.90 15.05
CA CYS A 185 12.94 18.06 14.50
C CYS A 185 11.87 17.67 13.49
N TYR A 186 11.94 16.44 12.97
CA TYR A 186 10.99 15.90 12.02
C TYR A 186 9.62 15.69 12.67
N VAL A 187 8.58 16.26 12.07
CA VAL A 187 7.21 16.24 12.59
C VAL A 187 6.25 15.88 11.48
N ILE A 188 5.31 14.98 11.75
CA ILE A 188 4.16 14.75 10.89
C ILE A 188 2.91 14.91 11.72
N GLN A 189 2.03 15.79 11.25
CA GLN A 189 0.74 16.00 11.89
C GLN A 189 -0.11 14.74 11.76
N ASN A 190 -0.82 14.40 12.84
CA ASN A 190 -1.70 13.23 12.94
C ASN A 190 -0.99 11.88 12.81
N LYS A 191 0.31 11.79 13.14
CA LYS A 191 1.05 10.51 13.22
C LYS A 191 0.73 9.67 14.48
N ALA A 192 0.02 10.26 15.47
CA ALA A 192 -0.42 9.70 16.76
C ALA A 192 0.65 8.99 17.64
N ASN A 193 1.06 9.65 18.73
CA ASN A 193 1.71 9.16 19.96
C ASN A 193 2.37 7.76 19.97
N MET A 194 3.70 7.72 19.84
CA MET A 194 4.53 6.63 20.38
C MET A 194 5.23 7.12 21.67
N PRO A 195 5.15 6.43 22.82
CA PRO A 195 5.99 6.74 23.98
C PRO A 195 7.46 6.40 23.70
N ASN A 196 8.37 7.30 24.09
CA ASN A 196 9.82 7.11 23.98
C ASN A 196 10.34 6.02 24.95
N ASN A 197 11.36 5.30 24.47
CA ASN A 197 12.25 4.35 25.16
C ASN A 197 11.75 2.93 25.48
N GLN A 198 11.85 2.03 24.48
CA GLN A 198 12.71 0.83 24.49
C GLN A 198 12.67 0.13 23.10
N PRO A 199 13.73 -0.60 22.69
CA PRO A 199 13.87 -1.13 21.34
C PRO A 199 13.06 -2.43 21.21
N ASN A 200 11.81 -2.33 20.79
CA ASN A 200 11.09 -3.30 19.96
C ASN A 200 9.60 -2.94 19.92
N SER A 201 9.03 -3.01 18.72
CA SER A 201 7.62 -2.80 18.34
C SER A 201 7.11 -1.35 18.23
N LEU A 202 6.75 -0.96 17.00
CA LEU A 202 6.16 0.31 16.58
C LEU A 202 4.69 0.45 17.08
N PRO A 203 4.28 1.55 17.75
CA PRO A 203 2.86 1.92 17.88
C PRO A 203 2.27 2.48 16.57
N ARG A 204 1.34 1.73 15.96
CA ARG A 204 0.55 2.10 14.76
C ARG A 204 -0.54 3.14 15.11
N SER A 205 -0.76 4.16 14.27
CA SER A 205 -2.11 4.75 14.11
C SER A 205 -2.98 3.65 13.50
N LYS A 206 -3.74 2.96 14.34
CA LYS A 206 -4.31 1.64 14.00
C LYS A 206 -5.48 1.75 13.01
N ASN A 207 -5.25 1.35 11.76
CA ASN A 207 -6.33 1.08 10.80
C ASN A 207 -7.39 0.20 11.45
N THR A 208 -8.65 0.55 11.22
CA THR A 208 -9.79 -0.17 11.76
C THR A 208 -10.41 -1.08 10.72
N LEU A 209 -10.81 -2.27 11.14
CA LEU A 209 -11.75 -3.11 10.41
C LEU A 209 -13.17 -2.66 10.77
N ILE A 210 -13.86 -2.11 9.79
CA ILE A 210 -15.27 -1.76 9.87
C ILE A 210 -16.09 -3.03 9.64
N ILE A 211 -16.73 -3.52 10.67
CA ILE A 211 -17.54 -4.75 10.61
C ILE A 211 -19.01 -4.35 10.56
N ILE A 212 -19.67 -4.66 9.45
CA ILE A 212 -21.09 -4.36 9.23
C ILE A 212 -21.88 -5.65 9.37
N ALA A 213 -22.64 -5.75 10.45
CA ALA A 213 -23.52 -6.88 10.72
C ALA A 213 -25.00 -6.48 10.60
N GLY A 214 -25.89 -7.46 10.40
CA GLY A 214 -27.33 -7.21 10.27
C GLY A 214 -28.04 -8.33 9.52
N GLY A 215 -29.37 -8.37 9.60
CA GLY A 215 -30.19 -9.36 8.88
C GLY A 215 -30.09 -9.26 7.35
N SER A 216 -30.51 -10.31 6.62
CA SER A 216 -30.61 -10.23 5.16
C SER A 216 -31.58 -9.13 4.74
N GLY A 217 -31.26 -8.34 3.71
CA GLY A 217 -32.14 -7.27 3.23
C GLY A 217 -32.08 -5.95 4.01
N THR A 218 -31.20 -5.80 5.01
CA THR A 218 -31.06 -4.53 5.78
C THR A 218 -30.21 -3.45 5.09
N GLY A 219 -29.71 -3.70 3.87
CA GLY A 219 -28.96 -2.72 3.09
C GLY A 219 -27.43 -2.70 3.32
N LYS A 220 -26.87 -3.70 4.02
CA LYS A 220 -25.42 -3.80 4.31
C LYS A 220 -24.51 -3.55 3.11
N THR A 221 -24.84 -4.14 1.96
CA THR A 221 -24.09 -3.98 0.70
C THR A 221 -24.04 -2.54 0.21
N ILE A 222 -25.10 -1.76 0.44
CA ILE A 222 -25.15 -0.34 0.06
C ILE A 222 -24.15 0.45 0.91
N VAL A 223 -24.16 0.24 2.23
CA VAL A 223 -23.25 0.92 3.16
C VAL A 223 -21.80 0.53 2.89
N GLU A 224 -21.53 -0.75 2.67
CA GLU A 224 -20.20 -1.23 2.27
C GLU A 224 -19.72 -0.59 0.97
N ASN A 225 -20.57 -0.54 -0.06
CA ASN A 225 -20.22 0.07 -1.35
C ASN A 225 -20.01 1.59 -1.22
N LEU A 226 -20.77 2.28 -0.38
CA LEU A 226 -20.58 3.71 -0.09
C LEU A 226 -19.24 3.95 0.62
N LEU A 227 -18.92 3.13 1.63
CA LEU A 227 -17.64 3.21 2.33
C LEU A 227 -16.47 2.89 1.39
N ALA A 228 -16.62 1.90 0.51
CA ALA A 228 -15.59 1.52 -0.46
C ALA A 228 -15.35 2.56 -1.57
N GLN A 229 -16.13 3.65 -1.64
CA GLN A 229 -15.79 4.81 -2.47
C GLN A 229 -14.61 5.61 -1.91
N ASP A 230 -14.34 5.50 -0.60
CA ASP A 230 -13.13 6.05 0.00
C ASP A 230 -11.92 5.20 -0.43
N PRO A 231 -10.90 5.78 -1.10
CA PRO A 231 -9.72 5.02 -1.54
C PRO A 231 -8.90 4.41 -0.39
N ASN A 232 -9.14 4.83 0.86
CA ASN A 232 -8.52 4.28 2.07
C ASN A 232 -9.28 3.09 2.67
N ILE A 233 -10.47 2.77 2.18
CA ILE A 233 -11.27 1.63 2.64
C ILE A 233 -11.23 0.52 1.58
N VAL A 234 -10.77 -0.66 1.99
CA VAL A 234 -10.76 -1.86 1.14
C VAL A 234 -11.91 -2.76 1.55
N LYS A 235 -12.74 -3.14 0.57
CA LYS A 235 -13.75 -4.17 0.76
C LYS A 235 -13.10 -5.54 0.91
N LEU A 236 -13.44 -6.25 1.97
CA LEU A 236 -13.05 -7.64 2.14
C LEU A 236 -14.05 -8.54 1.41
N ILE A 237 -13.52 -9.36 0.52
CA ILE A 237 -14.29 -10.28 -0.29
C ILE A 237 -14.33 -11.61 0.44
N SER A 238 -15.52 -12.04 0.85
CA SER A 238 -15.70 -13.33 1.51
C SER A 238 -15.70 -14.48 0.50
N THR A 239 -15.27 -15.64 0.95
CA THR A 239 -15.38 -16.90 0.20
C THR A 239 -16.71 -17.56 0.51
N THR A 240 -17.40 -18.12 -0.49
CA THR A 240 -18.67 -18.82 -0.29
C THR A 240 -18.85 -20.04 -1.18
N THR A 241 -19.67 -20.99 -0.72
CA THR A 241 -20.16 -22.13 -1.50
C THR A 241 -21.51 -21.87 -2.17
N CYS A 242 -22.08 -20.68 -1.98
CA CYS A 242 -23.32 -20.29 -2.64
C CYS A 242 -23.05 -20.10 -4.15
N PRO A 243 -23.95 -20.55 -5.06
CA PRO A 243 -23.82 -20.17 -6.45
C PRO A 243 -23.97 -18.64 -6.62
N PRO A 244 -23.24 -18.03 -7.57
CA PRO A 244 -23.36 -16.60 -7.85
C PRO A 244 -24.77 -16.25 -8.31
N ARG A 245 -25.29 -15.11 -7.84
CA ARG A 245 -26.55 -14.54 -8.31
C ARG A 245 -26.35 -13.75 -9.60
N GLU A 246 -27.44 -13.41 -10.26
CA GLU A 246 -27.41 -12.55 -11.45
C GLU A 246 -26.69 -11.22 -11.14
N GLY A 247 -25.61 -10.95 -11.88
CA GLY A 247 -24.78 -9.75 -11.73
C GLY A 247 -23.62 -9.86 -10.73
N GLU A 248 -23.56 -10.91 -9.90
CA GLU A 248 -22.41 -11.14 -9.00
C GLU A 248 -21.22 -11.69 -9.78
N LYS A 249 -20.02 -11.21 -9.46
CA LYS A 249 -18.76 -11.60 -10.12
C LYS A 249 -17.78 -12.21 -9.13
N ASP A 250 -17.14 -13.31 -9.56
CA ASP A 250 -16.09 -13.97 -8.80
C ASP A 250 -14.88 -13.04 -8.61
N GLY A 251 -14.35 -13.03 -7.38
CA GLY A 251 -13.24 -12.15 -6.99
C GLY A 251 -13.60 -10.67 -6.87
N GLN A 252 -14.89 -10.32 -6.97
CA GLN A 252 -15.39 -8.97 -6.71
C GLN A 252 -16.46 -8.95 -5.60
N ASP A 253 -17.46 -9.83 -5.72
CA ASP A 253 -18.54 -9.93 -4.73
C ASP A 253 -18.24 -11.01 -3.70
N TYR A 254 -17.81 -12.18 -4.17
CA TYR A 254 -17.31 -13.30 -3.37
C TYR A 254 -16.22 -14.06 -4.13
N TYR A 255 -15.44 -14.86 -3.43
CA TYR A 255 -14.74 -16.00 -4.03
C TYR A 255 -15.66 -17.22 -3.99
N PHE A 256 -16.15 -17.64 -5.15
CA PHE A 256 -17.08 -18.75 -5.28
C PHE A 256 -16.34 -20.06 -5.45
N ILE A 257 -16.44 -20.95 -4.46
CA ILE A 257 -15.74 -22.25 -4.47
C ILE A 257 -16.69 -23.41 -4.15
N SER A 258 -16.28 -24.64 -4.47
CA SER A 258 -17.08 -25.83 -4.11
C SER A 258 -17.04 -26.11 -2.60
N LYS A 259 -18.01 -26.88 -2.09
CA LYS A 259 -18.04 -27.29 -0.68
C LYS A 259 -16.79 -28.10 -0.29
N GLU A 260 -16.33 -28.95 -1.19
CA GLU A 260 -15.13 -29.78 -1.02
C GLU A 260 -13.89 -28.90 -0.91
N THR A 261 -13.78 -27.87 -1.76
CA THR A 261 -12.68 -26.91 -1.73
C THR A 261 -12.69 -26.09 -0.46
N PHE A 262 -13.88 -25.62 -0.04
CA PHE A 262 -14.04 -24.87 1.20
C PHE A 262 -13.60 -25.70 2.40
N GLN A 263 -14.01 -26.96 2.47
CA GLN A 263 -13.64 -27.88 3.54
C GLN A 263 -12.12 -28.12 3.58
N ALA A 264 -11.49 -28.30 2.42
CA ALA A 264 -10.04 -28.47 2.34
C ALA A 264 -9.25 -27.21 2.79
N GLU A 265 -9.76 -26.00 2.50
CA GLU A 265 -9.14 -24.75 2.99
C GLU A 265 -9.36 -24.53 4.48
N LEU A 266 -10.51 -24.96 5.01
CA LEU A 266 -10.83 -24.94 6.43
C LEU A 266 -9.88 -25.84 7.23
N GLU A 267 -9.62 -27.06 6.76
CA GLU A 267 -8.68 -28.00 7.37
C GLU A 267 -7.23 -27.49 7.36
N LYS A 268 -6.88 -26.66 6.38
CA LYS A 268 -5.57 -25.98 6.29
C LYS A 268 -5.49 -24.72 7.16
N GLY A 269 -6.51 -24.40 7.94
CA GLY A 269 -6.55 -23.23 8.82
C GLY A 269 -6.44 -21.89 8.08
N GLN A 270 -6.91 -21.82 6.83
CA GLN A 270 -6.80 -20.58 6.03
C GLN A 270 -7.87 -19.54 6.39
N PHE A 271 -9.02 -19.99 6.92
CA PHE A 271 -10.11 -19.11 7.31
C PHE A 271 -9.91 -18.52 8.70
N LEU A 272 -10.03 -17.19 8.77
CA LEU A 272 -10.17 -16.41 9.99
C LEU A 272 -11.49 -16.72 10.70
N GLU A 273 -12.56 -16.74 9.92
CA GLU A 273 -13.91 -16.99 10.38
C GLU A 273 -14.60 -17.88 9.35
N HIS A 274 -15.53 -18.69 9.83
CA HIS A 274 -16.48 -19.35 8.95
C HIS A 274 -17.84 -19.49 9.63
N VAL A 275 -18.89 -19.56 8.80
CA VAL A 275 -20.26 -19.78 9.23
C VAL A 275 -21.05 -20.51 8.16
N ILE A 276 -22.09 -21.21 8.58
CA ILE A 276 -23.10 -21.77 7.68
C ILE A 276 -24.34 -20.87 7.74
N TYR A 277 -24.64 -20.21 6.62
CA TYR A 277 -25.80 -19.34 6.48
C TYR A 277 -26.70 -19.84 5.35
N ASP A 278 -27.97 -20.11 5.67
CA ASP A 278 -28.97 -20.60 4.70
C ASP A 278 -28.48 -21.82 3.88
N GLY A 279 -27.74 -22.73 4.54
CA GLY A 279 -27.21 -23.97 3.95
C GLY A 279 -25.93 -23.83 3.12
N ASN A 280 -25.33 -22.63 3.05
CA ASN A 280 -24.07 -22.37 2.36
C ASN A 280 -22.98 -21.98 3.36
N HIS A 281 -21.74 -22.32 3.05
CA HIS A 281 -20.59 -21.91 3.84
C HIS A 281 -20.14 -20.53 3.40
N TYR A 282 -19.74 -19.72 4.37
CA TYR A 282 -19.11 -18.43 4.20
C TYR A 282 -17.87 -18.38 5.07
N GLY A 283 -16.84 -17.68 4.62
CA GLY A 283 -15.65 -17.43 5.43
C GLY A 283 -14.74 -16.38 4.83
N VAL A 284 -13.88 -15.82 5.66
CA VAL A 284 -12.84 -14.85 5.24
C VAL A 284 -11.48 -15.43 5.56
N GLN A 285 -10.53 -15.27 4.64
CA GLN A 285 -9.16 -15.72 4.86
C GLN A 285 -8.39 -14.71 5.73
N GLY A 286 -7.71 -15.18 6.79
CA GLY A 286 -7.03 -14.28 7.74
C GLY A 286 -5.88 -13.47 7.13
N LYS A 287 -5.21 -14.04 6.12
CA LYS A 287 -4.14 -13.35 5.37
C LYS A 287 -4.61 -12.06 4.71
N VAL A 288 -5.89 -11.98 4.31
CA VAL A 288 -6.47 -10.79 3.68
C VAL A 288 -6.65 -9.67 4.70
N VAL A 289 -7.13 -9.99 5.91
CA VAL A 289 -7.23 -9.03 7.02
C VAL A 289 -5.85 -8.53 7.42
N ASP A 290 -4.88 -9.43 7.55
CA ASP A 290 -3.50 -9.09 7.90
C ASP A 290 -2.87 -8.19 6.83
N LEU A 291 -3.13 -8.46 5.54
CA LEU A 291 -2.66 -7.65 4.42
C LEU A 291 -3.25 -6.24 4.46
N ILE A 292 -4.57 -6.11 4.64
CA ILE A 292 -5.27 -4.82 4.60
C ILE A 292 -4.91 -3.95 5.81
N LEU A 293 -5.11 -4.49 7.02
CA LEU A 293 -4.94 -3.73 8.26
C LEU A 293 -3.47 -3.60 8.66
N GLY A 294 -2.65 -4.59 8.29
CA GLY A 294 -1.25 -4.69 8.71
C GLY A 294 -0.24 -4.14 7.70
N THR A 295 -0.40 -4.44 6.41
CA THR A 295 0.65 -4.23 5.39
C THR A 295 0.31 -3.11 4.41
N GLN A 296 -0.95 -2.99 3.99
CA GLN A 296 -1.42 -1.94 3.08
C GLN A 296 -1.76 -0.64 3.81
N ASN A 297 -1.82 -0.68 5.13
CA ASN A 297 -2.16 0.44 6.01
C ASN A 297 -3.49 1.11 5.63
N LYS A 298 -4.50 0.30 5.31
CA LYS A 298 -5.84 0.74 4.92
C LYS A 298 -6.88 0.26 5.92
N HIS A 299 -8.03 0.95 5.93
CA HIS A 299 -9.22 0.45 6.59
C HIS A 299 -9.76 -0.76 5.83
N GLY A 300 -10.28 -1.74 6.55
CA GLY A 300 -11.08 -2.81 5.96
C GLY A 300 -12.55 -2.52 6.17
N VAL A 301 -13.41 -2.91 5.24
CA VAL A 301 -14.84 -3.06 5.48
C VAL A 301 -15.27 -4.47 5.13
N ILE A 302 -16.06 -5.09 6.01
CA ILE A 302 -16.57 -6.44 5.82
C ILE A 302 -18.03 -6.52 6.25
N ILE A 303 -18.84 -7.22 5.46
CA ILE A 303 -20.20 -7.59 5.83
C ILE A 303 -20.22 -9.01 6.38
N VAL A 304 -20.80 -9.20 7.57
CA VAL A 304 -20.89 -10.52 8.20
C VAL A 304 -22.22 -10.73 8.94
N ASP A 305 -22.45 -11.97 9.37
CA ASP A 305 -23.51 -12.30 10.33
C ASP A 305 -23.01 -12.21 11.78
N VAL A 306 -23.90 -12.49 12.74
CA VAL A 306 -23.58 -12.39 14.19
C VAL A 306 -22.53 -13.40 14.63
N ALA A 307 -22.51 -14.60 14.06
CA ALA A 307 -21.57 -15.65 14.45
C ALA A 307 -20.16 -15.35 13.93
N SER A 308 -20.05 -14.90 12.68
CA SER A 308 -18.80 -14.43 12.07
C SER A 308 -18.26 -13.18 12.76
N PHE A 309 -19.12 -12.24 13.16
CA PHE A 309 -18.73 -11.04 13.92
C PHE A 309 -17.87 -11.40 15.15
N ARG A 310 -18.33 -12.37 15.96
CA ARG A 310 -17.62 -12.76 17.20
C ARG A 310 -16.23 -13.34 16.92
N GLN A 311 -16.12 -14.17 15.88
CA GLN A 311 -14.85 -14.78 15.47
C GLN A 311 -13.85 -13.71 15.01
N ILE A 312 -14.29 -12.78 14.15
CA ILE A 312 -13.46 -11.67 13.67
C ILE A 312 -13.02 -10.77 14.82
N LYS A 313 -13.94 -10.39 15.71
CA LYS A 313 -13.65 -9.48 16.82
C LYS A 313 -12.61 -10.09 17.77
N LYS A 314 -12.70 -11.40 18.05
CA LYS A 314 -11.70 -12.15 18.82
C LYS A 314 -10.33 -12.13 18.14
N TYR A 315 -10.27 -12.46 16.86
CA TYR A 315 -9.01 -12.46 16.11
C TYR A 315 -8.35 -11.08 16.05
N CYS A 316 -9.13 -10.04 15.75
CA CYS A 316 -8.62 -8.67 15.72
C CYS A 316 -8.08 -8.25 17.09
N GLN A 317 -8.73 -8.65 18.18
CA GLN A 317 -8.25 -8.42 19.53
C GLN A 317 -6.91 -9.15 19.79
N GLU A 318 -6.80 -10.43 19.44
CA GLU A 318 -5.57 -11.22 19.58
C GLU A 318 -4.40 -10.64 18.77
N LYS A 319 -4.69 -10.13 17.56
CA LYS A 319 -3.70 -9.50 16.67
C LYS A 319 -3.44 -8.02 16.98
N GLY A 320 -4.19 -7.43 17.91
CA GLY A 320 -4.09 -6.01 18.26
C GLY A 320 -4.62 -5.04 17.20
N TYR A 321 -5.40 -5.52 16.23
CA TYR A 321 -6.09 -4.71 15.22
C TYR A 321 -7.27 -3.94 15.84
N ASN A 322 -7.53 -2.75 15.29
CA ASN A 322 -8.72 -2.00 15.66
C ASN A 322 -9.93 -2.53 14.90
N THR A 323 -11.08 -2.48 15.54
CA THR A 323 -12.37 -2.80 14.94
C THR A 323 -13.38 -1.73 15.29
N THR A 324 -14.25 -1.39 14.34
CA THR A 324 -15.45 -0.58 14.58
C THR A 324 -16.63 -1.34 14.02
N SER A 325 -17.60 -1.66 14.86
CA SER A 325 -18.78 -2.46 14.48
C SER A 325 -20.02 -1.60 14.29
N TYR A 326 -20.79 -1.92 13.27
CA TYR A 326 -22.11 -1.34 13.02
C TYR A 326 -23.13 -2.47 12.85
N TRP A 327 -24.27 -2.34 13.53
CA TRP A 327 -25.44 -3.19 13.30
C TRP A 327 -26.46 -2.43 12.47
N LEU A 328 -26.76 -2.93 11.27
CA LEU A 328 -27.76 -2.35 10.37
C LEU A 328 -29.10 -3.03 10.57
N ARG A 329 -30.07 -2.24 11.04
CA ARG A 329 -31.48 -2.61 11.18
C ARG A 329 -32.26 -2.15 9.97
N ALA A 330 -33.19 -2.97 9.52
CA ALA A 330 -34.20 -2.51 8.57
C ALA A 330 -35.25 -1.66 9.29
N GLU A 331 -35.84 -0.71 8.56
CA GLU A 331 -36.94 0.11 9.08
C GLU A 331 -38.21 -0.71 9.34
N SER A 332 -38.42 -1.78 8.56
CA SER A 332 -39.53 -2.72 8.78
C SER A 332 -39.26 -4.09 8.14
N MET A 333 -40.01 -5.09 8.57
CA MET A 333 -39.96 -6.44 8.01
C MET A 333 -40.44 -6.47 6.56
N GLU A 334 -41.42 -5.64 6.20
CA GLU A 334 -41.90 -5.55 4.80
C GLU A 334 -40.79 -5.10 3.86
N LYS A 335 -40.00 -4.09 4.25
CA LYS A 335 -38.86 -3.60 3.44
C LYS A 335 -37.78 -4.66 3.28
N MET A 336 -37.50 -5.46 4.32
CA MET A 336 -36.58 -6.59 4.20
C MET A 336 -37.06 -7.61 3.16
N VAL A 337 -38.35 -7.96 3.19
CA VAL A 337 -38.96 -8.88 2.22
C VAL A 337 -38.88 -8.30 0.81
N GLU A 338 -39.21 -7.02 0.63
CA GLU A 338 -39.11 -6.34 -0.66
C GLU A 338 -37.68 -6.40 -1.23
N HIS A 339 -36.67 -6.09 -0.41
CA HIS A 339 -35.27 -6.17 -0.80
C HIS A 339 -34.85 -7.60 -1.15
N MET A 340 -35.32 -8.62 -0.41
CA MET A 340 -35.01 -10.03 -0.73
C MET A 340 -35.70 -10.50 -2.03
N LYS A 341 -36.94 -10.06 -2.28
CA LYS A 341 -37.66 -10.34 -3.52
C LYS A 341 -36.97 -9.71 -4.73
N LYS A 342 -36.53 -8.45 -4.62
CA LYS A 342 -35.73 -7.76 -5.67
C LYS A 342 -34.42 -8.49 -6.00
N ARG A 343 -33.86 -9.23 -5.04
CA ARG A 343 -32.66 -10.07 -5.22
C ARG A 343 -32.94 -11.47 -5.77
N GLY A 344 -34.18 -11.77 -6.17
CA GLY A 344 -34.58 -13.08 -6.68
C GLY A 344 -34.62 -14.18 -5.61
N THR A 345 -34.77 -13.84 -4.33
CA THR A 345 -34.85 -14.83 -3.25
C THR A 345 -36.22 -15.51 -3.26
N SER A 346 -36.26 -16.85 -3.27
CA SER A 346 -37.52 -17.60 -3.23
C SER A 346 -38.25 -17.45 -1.89
N GLU A 347 -39.59 -17.54 -1.90
CA GLU A 347 -40.41 -17.38 -0.68
C GLU A 347 -39.99 -18.31 0.48
N PRO A 348 -39.69 -19.61 0.27
CA PRO A 348 -39.21 -20.47 1.35
C PRO A 348 -37.84 -20.04 1.91
N LYS A 349 -36.98 -19.38 1.12
CA LYS A 349 -35.71 -18.81 1.60
C LYS A 349 -35.93 -17.50 2.34
N ILE A 350 -36.88 -16.67 1.89
CA ILE A 350 -37.26 -15.43 2.58
C ILE A 350 -37.70 -15.75 4.01
N LEU A 351 -38.65 -16.67 4.19
CA LEU A 351 -39.15 -17.07 5.51
C LEU A 351 -38.02 -17.54 6.44
N ARG A 352 -37.13 -18.41 5.94
CA ARG A 352 -35.95 -18.87 6.70
C ARG A 352 -35.04 -17.72 7.12
N ARG A 353 -34.76 -16.77 6.23
CA ARG A 353 -33.89 -15.62 6.52
C ARG A 353 -34.53 -14.61 7.47
N LEU A 354 -35.86 -14.46 7.46
CA LEU A 354 -36.57 -13.65 8.44
C LEU A 354 -36.46 -14.25 9.85
N ILE A 355 -36.63 -15.57 9.99
CA ILE A 355 -36.44 -16.28 11.26
C ILE A 355 -35.01 -16.09 11.79
N ILE A 356 -34.01 -16.21 10.91
CA ILE A 356 -32.61 -15.97 11.27
C ILE A 356 -32.42 -14.52 11.75
N ALA A 357 -32.93 -13.53 11.00
CA ALA A 357 -32.80 -12.13 11.36
C ALA A 357 -33.47 -11.79 12.70
N GLU A 358 -34.67 -12.33 12.98
CA GLU A 358 -35.34 -12.14 14.26
C GLU A 358 -34.53 -12.75 15.43
N LYS A 359 -33.95 -13.93 15.21
CA LYS A 359 -33.09 -14.58 16.20
C LYS A 359 -31.83 -13.78 16.47
N GLU A 360 -31.20 -13.25 15.42
CA GLU A 360 -30.03 -12.36 15.54
C GLU A 360 -30.37 -11.09 16.32
N GLU A 361 -31.49 -10.44 16.01
CA GLU A 361 -31.93 -9.21 16.68
C GLU A 361 -32.15 -9.41 18.20
N LYS A 362 -32.75 -10.56 18.59
CA LYS A 362 -32.89 -10.95 20.01
C LYS A 362 -31.54 -11.19 20.70
N LEU A 363 -30.56 -11.74 19.97
CA LEU A 363 -29.20 -11.94 20.50
C LEU A 363 -28.48 -10.61 20.77
N LEU A 364 -28.73 -9.57 19.97
CA LEU A 364 -28.20 -8.23 20.25
C LEU A 364 -28.84 -7.58 21.46
N GLN A 365 -30.16 -7.67 21.62
CA GLN A 365 -30.86 -7.04 22.75
C GLN A 365 -30.47 -7.65 24.10
N SER A 366 -30.08 -8.92 24.11
CA SER A 366 -29.70 -9.67 25.32
C SER A 366 -28.20 -9.62 25.63
N SER A 367 -27.37 -9.02 24.77
CA SER A 367 -25.91 -9.02 24.93
C SER A 367 -25.34 -7.60 24.92
N THR A 368 -24.52 -7.25 25.91
CA THR A 368 -23.73 -5.99 25.97
C THR A 368 -22.55 -5.99 24.98
N THR A 369 -22.61 -6.80 23.92
CA THR A 369 -21.41 -7.32 23.24
C THR A 369 -21.11 -6.67 21.90
N PHE A 370 -21.98 -5.80 21.38
CA PHE A 370 -21.84 -5.16 20.06
C PHE A 370 -21.34 -3.73 20.09
#